data_AF-A0A7C1U0R1-F1
#
_entry.id   AF-A0A7C1U0R1-F1
#
_cell.length_a   1.000
_cell.length_b   1.000
_cell.length_c   1.000
_cell.angle_alpha   90.00
_cell.angle_beta   90.00
_cell.angle_gamma   90.00
#
_symmetry.space_group_name_H-M   'P 1'
#
loop_
_entity.id
_entity.type
_entity.pdbx_description
1 polymer ?
#
loop_
_entity_poly.entity_id
_entity_poly.type
_entity_poly.pdbx_seq_one_letter_code
_entity_poly.pdbx_strand_id
1 'polypeptide(L)'
;MSSVITPESTMLTEDHRRIAEARHHDPFGILGRHPGPDGERVTVYRPGASGVRLVDIDEPMQRLGDSDFFVWEGAEGRLPRHYRLEWHGPDGRQTAYDPYCFPPLLGDL
;
A
#
# COMPACT_ATOMS: atom_id res chain seq x y z
N MET A 1 8.17 22.63 -3.32
CA MET A 1 6.86 22.85 -3.94
C MET A 1 5.89 21.92 -3.25
N SER A 2 4.88 22.46 -2.56
CA SER A 2 3.92 21.66 -1.80
C SER A 2 2.88 21.09 -2.76
N SER A 3 2.90 19.78 -3.02
CA SER A 3 1.78 19.11 -3.67
C SER A 3 0.58 19.16 -2.74
N VAL A 4 -0.50 19.71 -3.25
CA VAL A 4 -1.80 19.78 -2.59
C VAL A 4 -2.39 18.37 -2.62
N ILE A 5 -2.36 17.69 -1.49
CA ILE A 5 -3.06 16.41 -1.32
C ILE A 5 -4.55 16.67 -1.51
N THR A 6 -5.14 16.03 -2.51
CA THR A 6 -6.58 16.15 -2.81
C THR A 6 -7.35 15.41 -1.71
N PRO A 7 -8.47 15.95 -1.17
CA PRO A 7 -9.16 15.38 -0.01
C PRO A 7 -9.63 13.93 -0.18
N GLU A 8 -9.83 13.46 -1.41
CA GLU A 8 -10.18 12.06 -1.71
C GLU A 8 -9.07 11.07 -1.34
N SER A 9 -7.80 11.48 -1.32
CA SER A 9 -6.67 10.58 -1.04
C SER A 9 -6.62 10.06 0.41
N THR A 10 -7.48 10.57 1.30
CA THR A 10 -7.48 10.20 2.73
C THR A 10 -8.71 9.38 3.17
N MET A 11 -9.68 9.14 2.29
CA MET A 11 -10.93 8.46 2.64
C MET A 11 -10.93 6.98 2.25
N LEU A 12 -11.44 6.11 3.13
CA LEU A 12 -11.69 4.71 2.78
C LEU A 12 -12.87 4.61 1.81
N THR A 13 -12.69 3.79 0.78
CA THR A 13 -13.77 3.42 -0.13
C THR A 13 -14.45 2.11 0.32
N GLU A 14 -15.56 1.77 -0.31
CA GLU A 14 -16.23 0.47 -0.10
C GLU A 14 -15.31 -0.71 -0.41
N ASP A 15 -14.41 -0.58 -1.39
CA ASP A 15 -13.47 -1.65 -1.73
C ASP A 15 -12.41 -1.85 -0.64
N HIS A 16 -11.94 -0.78 0.00
CA HIS A 16 -11.08 -0.90 1.19
C HIS A 16 -11.81 -1.64 2.32
N ARG A 17 -13.10 -1.36 2.53
CA ARG A 17 -13.91 -2.08 3.52
C ARG A 17 -14.00 -3.58 3.19
N ARG A 18 -14.29 -3.92 1.93
CA ARG A 18 -14.33 -5.31 1.44
C ARG A 18 -12.98 -6.02 1.58
N ILE A 19 -11.86 -5.32 1.39
CA ILE A 19 -10.52 -5.89 1.62
C ILE A 19 -10.34 -6.22 3.11
N ALA A 20 -10.66 -5.28 4.00
CA ALA A 20 -10.54 -5.48 5.44
C ALA A 20 -11.41 -6.63 5.97
N GLU A 21 -12.56 -6.86 5.33
CA GLU A 21 -13.48 -7.95 5.67
C GLU A 21 -13.20 -9.25 4.89
N ALA A 22 -12.13 -9.30 4.10
CA ALA A 22 -11.78 -10.45 3.24
C ALA A 22 -12.91 -10.87 2.27
N ARG A 23 -13.66 -9.89 1.74
CA ARG A 23 -14.76 -10.07 0.78
C ARG A 23 -14.49 -9.48 -0.61
N HIS A 24 -13.34 -8.85 -0.82
CA HIS A 24 -13.00 -8.31 -2.14
C HIS A 24 -12.58 -9.43 -3.09
N HIS A 25 -13.19 -9.47 -4.28
CA HIS A 25 -12.94 -10.53 -5.27
C HIS A 25 -11.61 -10.35 -6.00
N ASP A 26 -11.08 -9.13 -6.03
CA ASP A 26 -9.80 -8.80 -6.66
C ASP A 26 -8.93 -7.93 -5.74
N PRO A 27 -8.16 -8.51 -4.80
CA PRO A 27 -7.27 -7.73 -3.96
C PRO A 27 -6.15 -7.01 -4.72
N PHE A 28 -5.73 -7.52 -5.89
CA PHE A 28 -4.69 -6.89 -6.70
C PHE A 28 -5.15 -5.58 -7.31
N GLY A 29 -6.45 -5.42 -7.60
CA GLY A 29 -7.02 -4.15 -8.05
C GLY A 29 -6.96 -3.01 -7.03
N ILE A 30 -6.72 -3.31 -5.75
CA ILE A 30 -6.67 -2.31 -4.67
C ILE A 30 -5.29 -2.23 -4.01
N LEU A 31 -4.67 -3.39 -3.74
CA LEU A 31 -3.41 -3.50 -3.02
C LEU A 31 -2.21 -3.56 -3.98
N GLY A 32 -1.04 -3.20 -3.47
CA GLY A 32 0.20 -3.16 -4.23
C GLY A 32 0.39 -1.83 -4.97
N ARG A 33 1.16 -1.88 -6.05
CA ARG A 33 1.55 -0.70 -6.83
C ARG A 33 0.60 -0.49 -8.01
N HIS A 34 0.09 0.74 -8.12
CA HIS A 34 -0.81 1.20 -9.18
C HIS A 34 -0.37 2.57 -9.70
N PRO A 35 -0.81 2.99 -10.90
CA PRO A 35 -0.68 4.39 -11.33
C PRO A 35 -1.38 5.33 -10.33
N GLY A 36 -0.73 6.44 -10.01
CA GLY A 36 -1.24 7.45 -9.07
C GLY A 36 -1.17 8.87 -9.65
N PRO A 37 -1.75 9.87 -8.97
CA PRO A 37 -1.77 11.26 -9.43
C PRO A 37 -0.36 11.85 -9.62
N ASP A 38 0.59 11.45 -8.77
CA ASP A 38 1.99 11.90 -8.81
C ASP A 38 2.94 10.88 -9.48
N GLY A 39 2.41 9.85 -10.15
CA GLY A 39 3.17 8.80 -10.85
C GLY A 39 2.74 7.40 -10.43
N GLU A 40 3.22 6.95 -9.27
CA GLU A 40 2.91 5.66 -8.67
C GLU A 40 2.23 5.86 -7.31
N ARG A 41 1.27 4.99 -7.00
CA ARG A 41 0.64 4.84 -5.69
C ARG A 41 0.84 3.41 -5.21
N VAL A 42 1.29 3.26 -3.97
CA VAL A 42 1.39 1.96 -3.29
C VAL A 42 0.36 1.92 -2.18
N THR A 43 -0.52 0.92 -2.18
CA THR A 43 -1.54 0.72 -1.14
C THR A 43 -1.30 -0.60 -0.42
N VAL A 44 -1.21 -0.55 0.91
CA VAL A 44 -0.93 -1.71 1.77
C VAL A 44 -2.00 -1.81 2.84
N TYR A 45 -2.54 -3.01 3.04
CA TYR A 45 -3.38 -3.34 4.18
C TYR A 45 -2.57 -4.14 5.20
N ARG A 46 -2.33 -3.58 6.39
CA ARG A 46 -1.56 -4.22 7.45
C ARG A 46 -2.25 -4.10 8.82
N PRO A 47 -3.14 -5.06 9.15
CA PRO A 47 -3.86 -5.08 10.43
C PRO A 47 -2.95 -4.94 11.65
N GLY A 48 -3.29 -4.01 12.54
CA GLY A 48 -2.58 -3.82 13.82
C GLY A 48 -1.15 -3.28 13.70
N ALA A 49 -0.69 -2.88 12.51
CA ALA A 49 0.58 -2.17 12.40
C ALA A 49 0.43 -0.74 12.92
N SER A 50 1.40 -0.24 13.67
CA SER A 50 1.40 1.18 14.10
C SER A 50 1.86 2.13 12.99
N GLY A 51 2.66 1.63 12.05
CA GLY A 51 3.12 2.34 10.86
C GLY A 51 3.77 1.38 9.87
N VAL A 52 3.84 1.81 8.61
CA VAL A 52 4.48 1.08 7.51
C VAL A 52 5.42 2.01 6.77
N ARG A 53 6.55 1.47 6.30
CA ARG A 53 7.59 2.21 5.60
C ARG A 53 8.09 1.41 4.41
N LEU A 54 8.42 2.09 3.31
CA LEU A 54 9.09 1.52 2.15
C LEU A 54 10.59 1.49 2.42
N VAL A 55 11.16 0.29 2.53
CA VAL A 55 12.56 0.11 2.93
C VAL A 55 13.53 0.63 1.87
N ASP A 56 13.23 0.40 0.59
CA ASP A 56 14.18 0.63 -0.50
C ASP A 56 14.36 2.12 -0.84
N ILE A 57 13.45 2.99 -0.39
CA ILE A 57 13.55 4.45 -0.56
C ILE A 57 13.56 5.21 0.77
N ASP A 58 13.54 4.49 1.89
CA ASP A 58 13.52 5.03 3.25
C ASP A 58 12.31 5.94 3.59
N GLU A 59 11.16 5.77 2.94
CA GLU A 59 10.02 6.68 3.10
C GLU A 59 8.83 6.06 3.87
N PRO A 60 8.22 6.80 4.82
CA PRO A 60 7.02 6.36 5.53
C PRO A 60 5.80 6.36 4.60
N MET A 61 4.85 5.47 4.89
CA MET A 61 3.54 5.48 4.25
C MET A 61 2.53 6.24 5.13
N GLN A 62 1.61 6.96 4.51
CA GLN A 62 0.53 7.67 5.16
C GLN A 62 -0.63 6.72 5.46
N ARG A 63 -1.12 6.70 6.71
CA ARG A 63 -2.33 5.94 7.07
C ARG A 63 -3.58 6.61 6.49
N LEU A 64 -4.50 5.82 5.94
CA LEU A 64 -5.80 6.29 5.48
C LEU A 64 -6.79 6.32 6.65
N GLY A 65 -7.13 7.51 7.13
CA GLY A 65 -8.07 7.70 8.23
C GLY A 65 -7.71 6.88 9.47
N ASP A 66 -8.74 6.41 10.18
CA ASP A 66 -8.62 5.47 11.30
C ASP A 66 -8.77 4.03 10.81
N SER A 67 -7.83 3.57 10.00
CA SER A 67 -7.82 2.21 9.44
C SER A 67 -6.43 1.62 9.39
N ASP A 68 -6.35 0.35 8.99
CA ASP A 68 -5.09 -0.36 8.77
C ASP A 68 -4.61 -0.32 7.31
N PHE A 69 -5.08 0.65 6.54
CA PHE A 69 -4.56 0.94 5.19
C PHE A 69 -3.50 2.03 5.22
N PHE A 70 -2.45 1.83 4.44
CA PHE A 70 -1.33 2.74 4.29
C PHE A 70 -1.06 2.99 2.81
N VAL A 71 -0.76 4.24 2.49
CA VAL A 71 -0.53 4.70 1.12
C VAL A 71 0.77 5.45 1.02
N TRP A 72 1.48 5.22 -0.07
CA TRP A 72 2.58 6.07 -0.51
C TRP A 72 2.32 6.53 -1.94
N GLU A 73 2.63 7.79 -2.24
CA GLU A 73 2.54 8.37 -3.58
C GLU A 73 3.88 9.00 -3.94
N GLY A 74 4.31 8.84 -5.19
CA GLY A 74 5.54 9.45 -5.67
C GLY A 74 5.79 9.21 -7.15
N ALA A 75 6.83 9.87 -7.66
CA ALA A 75 7.20 9.77 -9.07
C ALA A 75 7.48 8.31 -9.51
N GLU A 76 7.15 8.00 -10.75
CA GLU A 76 7.42 6.69 -11.37
C GLU A 76 8.91 6.35 -11.34
N GLY A 77 9.23 5.07 -11.13
CA GLY A 77 10.61 4.57 -11.14
C GLY A 77 11.41 4.84 -9.86
N ARG A 78 10.82 5.49 -8.85
CA ARG A 78 11.46 5.66 -7.53
C ARG A 78 11.60 4.35 -6.77
N LEU A 79 10.64 3.43 -6.92
CA LEU A 79 10.65 2.14 -6.25
C LEU A 79 11.11 1.02 -7.18
N PRO A 80 11.96 0.08 -6.71
CA PRO A 80 12.30 -1.11 -7.49
C PRO A 80 11.05 -1.94 -7.76
N ARG A 81 11.04 -2.73 -8.85
CA ARG A 81 9.88 -3.58 -9.22
C ARG A 81 9.33 -4.40 -8.04
N HIS A 82 10.23 -4.98 -7.24
CA HIS A 82 9.89 -5.71 -6.02
C HIS A 82 10.48 -4.97 -4.83
N TYR A 83 9.61 -4.31 -4.06
CA TYR A 83 9.98 -3.50 -2.92
C TYR A 83 9.64 -4.20 -1.61
N ARG A 84 10.29 -3.75 -0.54
CA ARG A 84 10.09 -4.26 0.81
C ARG A 84 9.40 -3.24 1.68
N LEU A 85 8.56 -3.76 2.56
CA LEU A 85 7.87 -3.03 3.61
C LEU A 85 8.53 -3.34 4.95
N GLU A 86 8.62 -2.33 5.79
CA GLU A 86 8.92 -2.48 7.22
C GLU A 86 7.74 -1.96 8.03
N TRP A 87 7.32 -2.71 9.04
CA TRP A 87 6.26 -2.31 9.95
C TRP A 87 6.52 -2.80 11.37
N HIS A 88 5.85 -2.18 12.34
CA HIS A 88 5.86 -2.60 13.73
C HIS A 88 4.51 -3.22 14.09
N GLY A 89 4.54 -4.48 14.53
CA GLY A 89 3.37 -5.19 15.06
C GLY A 89 3.60 -5.67 16.50
N PRO A 90 2.70 -6.50 17.05
CA PRO A 90 2.81 -7.04 18.41
C PRO A 90 4.13 -7.78 18.67
N ASP A 91 4.67 -8.46 17.65
CA ASP A 91 5.92 -9.22 17.73
C ASP A 91 7.18 -8.36 17.46
N GLY A 92 7.02 -7.04 17.41
CA GLY A 92 8.09 -6.10 17.10
C GLY A 92 8.19 -5.73 15.62
N ARG A 93 9.40 -5.34 15.20
CA ARG A 93 9.68 -4.84 13.85
C ARG A 93 9.83 -6.00 12.87
N GLN A 94 9.12 -5.94 11.76
CA GLN A 94 9.13 -6.94 10.71
C GLN A 94 9.48 -6.30 9.37
N THR A 95 10.13 -7.06 8.48
CA THR A 95 10.46 -6.64 7.12
C THR A 95 10.16 -7.78 6.16
N ALA A 96 9.43 -7.50 5.09
CA ALA A 96 9.13 -8.47 4.04
C ALA A 96 8.89 -7.78 2.69
N TYR A 97 8.91 -8.55 1.61
CA TYR A 97 8.37 -8.07 0.33
C TYR A 97 6.86 -7.85 0.44
N ASP A 98 6.34 -6.84 -0.26
CA ASP A 98 4.90 -6.74 -0.47
C ASP A 98 4.43 -7.91 -1.36
N PRO A 99 3.51 -8.79 -0.91
CA PRO A 99 2.99 -9.86 -1.76
C PRO A 99 2.34 -9.32 -3.05
N TYR A 100 1.78 -8.12 -3.03
CA TYR A 100 1.10 -7.49 -4.16
C TYR A 100 2.06 -6.74 -5.10
N CYS A 101 3.37 -6.76 -4.86
CA CYS A 101 4.36 -6.31 -5.85
C CYS A 101 4.77 -7.40 -6.85
N PHE A 102 4.27 -8.62 -6.68
CA PHE A 102 4.42 -9.71 -7.64
C PHE A 102 3.13 -9.85 -8.44
N PRO A 103 3.21 -9.95 -9.78
CA PRO A 103 2.03 -10.27 -10.58
C PRO A 103 1.49 -11.65 -10.20
N PRO A 104 0.20 -11.94 -10.43
CA PRO A 104 -0.37 -13.27 -10.27
C PRO A 104 0.51 -14.33 -10.95
N LEU A 105 0.96 -15.32 -10.17
CA LEU A 105 1.91 -16.35 -10.65
C LEU A 105 1.23 -17.45 -11.48
N LEU A 106 -0.09 -17.60 -11.34
CA LEU A 106 -0.91 -18.51 -12.14
C LEU A 106 -1.63 -17.67 -13.19
N GLY A 107 -1.35 -17.93 -14.47
CA GLY A 107 -2.06 -17.31 -15.59
C GLY A 107 -3.44 -17.93 -15.81
N ASP A 108 -4.22 -17.29 -16.68
CA ASP A 108 -5.48 -17.86 -17.17
C ASP A 108 -5.18 -19.18 -17.91
N LEU A 109 -5.85 -20.27 -17.51
CA LEU A 109 -5.80 -21.57 -18.18
C LEU A 109 -6.62 -21.57 -19.47
#